data_AF-A0A316HEV7-F1
#
_entry.id   AF-A0A316HEV7-F1
#
_cell.length_a   1.000
_cell.length_b   1.000
_cell.length_c   1.000
_cell.angle_alpha   90.00
_cell.angle_beta   90.00
_cell.angle_gamma   90.00
#
_symmetry.space_group_name_H-M   'P 1'
#
loop_
_entity.id
_entity.type
_entity.pdbx_description
1 polymer ?
#
loop_
_entity_poly.entity_id
_entity_poly.type
_entity_poly.pdbx_seq_one_letter_code
_entity_poly.pdbx_strand_id
1 'polypeptide(L)'
;MRFNTLEVERTGLQQLEFEFREIAARRRSYRTAIEGADDRRAEIEELLARFALLSLSYESDLRRLEGLREAGSLLAALVPGRCPLCGALPDHQNPDGDDCDGNVEVVVTATDAETSKIRLLAKELQETVDQLNEESAELEASKPGLQEQFTATEVELSRITPTLQGQRATYLEFTEKRTSVTAAISLFQTISDLEQRKAEFEKEPSEPKASSAQPASGLSESVLDQFSEHMRLLLQAWKFPETERVHFDRTAKDFVISGKPRGSRGKGMRAITHSAFNISLLEFTRDKDLPHPGFVVLDTPLLAYREPEHDEDDLSETDLRDHFYEYLSRHDDRQVIILENDTPSEAVLARSQTIFFTKNDQLGRYGLFPRPPAKAG
;
A
#
# COMPACT_ATOMS: atom_id res chain seq x y z
N MET A 1 -17.38 -30.15 -35.25
CA MET A 1 -17.44 -30.01 -33.78
C MET A 1 -16.04 -30.14 -33.20
N ARG A 2 -15.30 -29.03 -33.05
CA ARG A 2 -14.10 -29.01 -32.21
C ARG A 2 -14.56 -28.46 -30.87
N PHE A 3 -14.89 -29.33 -29.93
CA PHE A 3 -14.98 -28.90 -28.54
C PHE A 3 -13.57 -28.45 -28.15
N ASN A 4 -13.39 -27.16 -27.90
CA ASN A 4 -12.14 -26.61 -27.44
C ASN A 4 -11.99 -27.10 -25.99
N THR A 5 -11.35 -28.27 -25.78
CA THR A 5 -11.24 -28.93 -24.47
C THR A 5 -10.78 -27.98 -23.36
N LEU A 6 -9.89 -27.04 -23.71
CA LEU A 6 -9.44 -25.96 -22.83
C LEU A 6 -10.54 -24.99 -22.40
N GLU A 7 -11.50 -24.67 -23.26
CA GLU A 7 -12.65 -23.83 -22.88
C GLU A 7 -13.58 -24.58 -21.93
N VAL A 8 -13.82 -25.87 -22.17
CA VAL A 8 -14.64 -26.71 -21.28
C VAL A 8 -14.01 -26.78 -19.89
N GLU A 9 -12.71 -27.11 -19.82
CA GLU A 9 -11.96 -27.14 -18.56
C GLU A 9 -11.90 -25.77 -17.88
N ARG A 10 -11.73 -24.68 -18.65
CA ARG A 10 -11.77 -23.32 -18.11
C ARG A 10 -13.13 -23.00 -17.47
N THR A 11 -14.22 -23.32 -18.16
CA THR A 11 -15.57 -23.07 -17.63
C THR A 11 -15.87 -23.93 -16.40
N GLY A 12 -15.45 -25.20 -16.40
CA GLY A 12 -15.58 -26.08 -15.24
C GLY A 12 -14.80 -25.58 -14.03
N LEU A 13 -13.54 -25.16 -14.25
CA LEU A 13 -12.71 -24.58 -13.20
C LEU A 13 -13.30 -23.27 -12.64
N GLN A 14 -13.81 -22.39 -13.51
CA GLN A 14 -14.48 -21.16 -13.08
C GLN A 14 -15.71 -21.43 -12.21
N GLN A 15 -16.52 -22.43 -12.59
CA GLN A 15 -17.70 -22.83 -11.82
C GLN A 15 -17.31 -23.39 -10.44
N LEU A 16 -16.35 -24.31 -10.38
CA LEU A 16 -15.88 -24.85 -9.09
C LEU A 16 -15.22 -23.77 -8.22
N GLU A 17 -14.48 -22.84 -8.81
CA GLU A 17 -13.91 -21.71 -8.06
C GLU A 17 -14.99 -20.79 -7.50
N PHE A 18 -16.06 -20.56 -8.24
CA PHE A 18 -17.21 -19.79 -7.77
C PHE A 18 -17.89 -20.49 -6.58
N GLU A 19 -18.23 -21.77 -6.73
CA GLU A 19 -18.84 -22.59 -5.68
C GLU A 19 -17.97 -22.63 -4.42
N PHE A 20 -16.65 -22.83 -4.58
CA PHE A 20 -15.71 -22.80 -3.46
C PHE A 20 -15.70 -21.44 -2.75
N ARG A 21 -15.73 -20.33 -3.49
CA ARG A 21 -15.76 -18.98 -2.90
C ARG A 21 -17.05 -18.72 -2.13
N GLU A 22 -18.18 -19.17 -2.64
CA GLU A 22 -19.48 -19.04 -1.95
C GLU A 22 -19.50 -19.83 -0.65
N ILE A 23 -19.08 -21.09 -0.66
CA ILE A 23 -19.02 -21.92 0.56
C ILE A 23 -18.02 -21.32 1.55
N ALA A 24 -16.85 -20.88 1.09
CA ALA A 24 -15.87 -20.23 1.95
C ALA A 24 -16.38 -18.91 2.54
N ALA A 25 -17.21 -18.16 1.81
CA ALA A 25 -17.87 -16.95 2.33
C ALA A 25 -18.90 -17.29 3.41
N ARG A 26 -19.77 -18.29 3.19
CA ARG A 26 -20.72 -18.77 4.19
C ARG A 26 -20.03 -19.27 5.46
N ARG A 27 -18.94 -20.02 5.33
CA ARG A 27 -18.14 -20.47 6.48
C ARG A 27 -17.59 -19.29 7.29
N ARG A 28 -17.08 -18.25 6.61
CA ARG A 28 -16.60 -17.03 7.28
C ARG A 28 -17.73 -16.31 8.00
N SER A 29 -18.88 -16.13 7.35
CA SER A 29 -20.02 -15.46 8.00
C SER A 29 -20.51 -16.21 9.23
N TYR A 30 -20.56 -17.55 9.18
CA TYR A 30 -20.93 -18.34 10.37
C TYR A 30 -19.89 -18.25 11.48
N ARG A 31 -18.60 -18.27 11.16
CA ARG A 31 -17.54 -18.06 12.15
C ARG A 31 -17.67 -16.70 12.83
N THR A 32 -17.80 -15.63 12.05
CA THR A 32 -17.95 -14.27 12.58
C THR A 32 -19.23 -14.13 13.41
N ALA A 33 -20.33 -14.79 13.03
CA ALA A 33 -21.54 -14.79 13.82
C ALA A 33 -21.38 -15.53 15.17
N ILE A 34 -20.65 -16.65 15.19
CA ILE A 34 -20.34 -17.39 16.43
C ILE A 34 -19.44 -16.55 17.35
N GLU A 35 -18.35 -15.99 16.80
CA GLU A 35 -17.43 -15.11 17.55
C GLU A 35 -18.17 -13.88 18.10
N GLY A 36 -18.99 -13.23 17.28
CA GLY A 36 -19.79 -12.08 17.72
C GLY A 36 -20.84 -12.43 18.79
N ALA A 37 -21.45 -13.62 18.72
CA ALA A 37 -22.34 -14.09 19.77
C ALA A 37 -21.59 -14.35 21.09
N ASP A 38 -20.39 -14.91 21.03
CA ASP A 38 -19.55 -15.16 22.21
C ASP A 38 -19.05 -13.86 22.85
N ASP A 39 -18.59 -12.91 22.04
CA ASP A 39 -18.17 -11.58 22.50
C ASP A 39 -19.33 -10.82 23.16
N ARG A 40 -20.51 -10.84 22.53
CA ARG A 40 -21.71 -10.18 23.07
C ARG A 40 -22.16 -10.82 24.38
N ARG A 41 -22.12 -12.15 24.48
CA ARG A 41 -22.44 -12.85 25.73
C ARG A 41 -21.47 -12.51 26.85
N ALA A 42 -20.17 -12.43 26.56
CA ALA A 42 -19.17 -12.03 27.55
C ALA A 42 -19.41 -10.60 28.04
N GLU A 43 -19.75 -9.67 27.15
CA GLU A 43 -20.14 -8.30 27.50
C GLU A 43 -21.37 -8.27 28.41
N ILE A 44 -22.42 -9.04 28.06
CA ILE A 44 -23.63 -9.15 28.89
C ILE A 44 -23.30 -9.68 30.28
N GLU A 45 -22.46 -10.71 30.38
CA GLU A 45 -22.04 -11.30 31.67
C GLU A 45 -21.31 -10.26 32.56
N GLU A 46 -20.42 -9.46 31.97
CA GLU A 46 -19.74 -8.36 32.67
C GLU A 46 -20.73 -7.28 33.15
N LEU A 47 -21.66 -6.87 32.29
CA LEU A 47 -22.70 -5.89 32.63
C LEU A 47 -23.59 -6.37 33.76
N LEU A 48 -24.05 -7.63 33.71
CA LEU A 48 -24.85 -8.25 34.76
C LEU A 48 -24.10 -8.30 36.10
N ALA A 49 -22.82 -8.66 36.10
CA ALA A 49 -21.99 -8.64 37.30
C ALA A 49 -21.88 -7.22 37.90
N ARG A 50 -21.72 -6.20 37.06
CA ARG A 50 -21.67 -4.80 37.50
C ARG A 50 -23.02 -4.31 38.02
N PHE A 51 -24.12 -4.67 37.37
CA PHE A 51 -25.47 -4.32 37.80
C PHE A 51 -25.87 -5.01 39.10
N ALA A 52 -25.39 -6.23 39.36
CA ALA A 52 -25.57 -6.88 40.65
C ALA A 52 -24.93 -6.06 41.79
N LEU A 53 -23.72 -5.52 41.59
CA LEU A 53 -23.08 -4.63 42.56
C LEU A 53 -23.83 -3.32 42.74
N LEU A 54 -24.35 -2.74 41.65
CA LEU A 54 -25.16 -1.52 41.70
C LEU A 54 -26.47 -1.75 42.48
N SER A 55 -27.14 -2.89 42.27
CA SER A 55 -28.34 -3.28 43.01
C SER A 55 -28.06 -3.37 44.51
N LEU A 56 -26.96 -4.00 44.92
CA LEU A 56 -26.53 -4.06 46.32
C LEU A 56 -26.26 -2.67 46.91
N SER A 57 -25.71 -1.75 46.12
CA SER A 57 -25.53 -0.35 46.54
C SER A 57 -26.87 0.33 46.79
N TYR A 58 -27.84 0.18 45.88
CA TYR A 58 -29.18 0.73 46.06
C TYR A 58 -29.89 0.16 47.29
N GLU A 59 -29.79 -1.13 47.55
CA GLU A 59 -30.33 -1.75 48.76
C GLU A 59 -29.68 -1.21 50.04
N SER A 60 -28.38 -0.98 50.02
CA SER A 60 -27.67 -0.35 51.14
C SER A 60 -28.09 1.10 51.34
N ASP A 61 -28.24 1.86 50.26
CA ASP A 61 -28.66 3.26 50.31
C ASP A 61 -30.10 3.40 50.80
N LEU A 62 -31.01 2.53 50.36
CA LEU A 62 -32.40 2.51 50.83
C LEU A 62 -32.47 2.24 52.33
N ARG A 63 -31.70 1.27 52.85
CA ARG A 63 -31.61 1.02 54.30
C ARG A 63 -31.08 2.21 55.08
N ARG A 64 -30.09 2.92 54.52
CA ARG A 64 -29.52 4.13 55.14
C ARG A 64 -30.55 5.27 55.17
N LEU A 65 -31.26 5.49 54.07
CA LEU A 65 -32.31 6.52 53.99
C LEU A 65 -33.48 6.18 54.93
N GLU A 66 -33.87 4.91 55.04
CA GLU A 66 -34.87 4.47 56.01
C GLU A 66 -34.45 4.81 57.45
N GLY A 67 -33.21 4.52 57.83
CA GLY A 67 -32.67 4.89 59.14
C GLY A 67 -32.63 6.41 59.38
N LEU A 68 -32.29 7.21 58.37
CA LEU A 68 -32.32 8.67 58.46
C LEU A 68 -33.75 9.20 58.64
N ARG A 69 -34.71 8.63 57.90
CA ARG A 69 -36.13 8.98 58.00
C ARG A 69 -36.71 8.64 59.36
N GLU A 70 -36.39 7.46 59.90
CA GLU A 70 -36.80 7.03 61.24
C GLU A 70 -36.21 7.92 62.32
N ALA A 71 -34.90 8.17 62.27
CA ALA A 71 -34.21 9.05 63.22
C ALA A 71 -34.79 10.46 63.19
N GLY A 72 -35.04 11.02 62.01
CA GLY A 72 -35.69 12.32 61.86
C GLY A 72 -37.10 12.35 62.44
N SER A 73 -37.92 11.34 62.12
CA SER A 73 -39.29 11.26 62.65
C SER A 73 -39.34 11.13 64.17
N LEU A 74 -38.44 10.33 64.76
CA LEU A 74 -38.33 10.17 66.20
C LEU A 74 -37.80 11.44 66.89
N LEU A 75 -36.80 12.09 66.29
CA LEU A 75 -36.24 13.32 66.83
C LEU A 75 -37.27 14.46 66.82
N ALA A 76 -38.08 14.56 65.77
CA ALA A 76 -39.17 15.53 65.69
C ALA A 76 -40.27 15.31 66.75
N ALA A 77 -40.45 14.07 67.22
CA ALA A 77 -41.41 13.75 68.29
C ALA A 77 -40.86 14.02 69.70
N LEU A 78 -39.56 14.26 69.85
CA LEU A 78 -38.95 14.59 71.15
C LEU A 78 -39.22 16.05 71.49
N VAL A 79 -39.72 16.29 72.70
CA VAL A 79 -39.95 17.64 73.21
C VAL A 79 -38.63 18.22 73.73
N PRO A 80 -38.27 19.47 73.38
CA PRO A 80 -37.11 20.15 73.96
C PRO A 80 -37.21 20.18 75.49
N GLY A 81 -36.22 19.61 76.16
CA GLY A 81 -36.19 19.45 77.61
C GLY A 81 -34.95 20.06 78.24
N ARG A 82 -34.88 20.01 79.58
CA ARG A 82 -33.64 20.33 80.29
C ARG A 82 -32.57 19.32 79.92
N CYS A 83 -31.34 19.80 79.71
CA CYS A 83 -30.22 18.91 79.45
C CYS A 83 -30.02 17.93 80.62
N PRO A 84 -30.01 16.60 80.38
CA PRO A 84 -29.90 15.61 81.45
C PRO A 84 -28.51 15.58 82.10
N LEU A 85 -27.50 16.22 81.48
CA LEU A 85 -26.13 16.27 81.98
C LEU A 85 -25.84 17.51 82.84
N CYS A 86 -26.31 18.69 82.43
CA CYS A 86 -26.01 19.95 83.12
C CYS A 86 -27.23 20.73 83.62
N GLY A 87 -28.46 20.30 83.28
CA GLY A 87 -29.71 20.95 83.69
C GLY A 87 -30.08 22.23 82.93
N ALA A 88 -29.29 22.61 81.92
CA ALA A 88 -29.54 23.80 81.11
C ALA A 88 -30.92 23.76 80.43
N LEU A 89 -31.63 24.89 80.47
CA LEU A 89 -32.87 25.09 79.72
C LEU A 89 -32.61 25.12 78.20
N PRO A 90 -33.57 24.75 77.34
CA PRO A 90 -33.41 24.76 75.88
C PRO A 90 -32.79 26.04 75.32
N ASP A 91 -33.24 27.20 75.82
CA ASP A 91 -32.77 28.54 75.43
C ASP A 91 -31.27 28.80 75.71
N HIS A 92 -30.60 27.90 76.44
CA HIS A 92 -29.18 27.98 76.80
C HIS A 92 -28.36 26.81 76.25
N GLN A 93 -28.92 26.01 75.34
CA GLN A 93 -28.24 24.84 74.75
C GLN A 93 -27.47 25.16 73.46
N ASN A 94 -27.69 26.33 72.86
CA ASN A 94 -26.99 26.80 71.64
C ASN A 94 -26.14 28.06 71.96
N PRO A 95 -24.86 27.92 72.34
CA PRO A 95 -24.02 29.04 72.77
C PRO A 95 -23.58 29.98 71.64
N ASP A 96 -23.53 29.51 70.39
CA ASP A 96 -22.94 30.27 69.28
C ASP A 96 -23.97 30.99 68.38
N GLY A 97 -25.28 30.86 68.65
CA GLY A 97 -26.32 31.56 67.90
C GLY A 97 -26.42 31.19 66.40
N ASP A 98 -25.78 30.11 65.98
CA ASP A 98 -25.94 29.58 64.62
C ASP A 98 -27.38 29.06 64.45
N ASP A 99 -28.12 29.69 63.52
CA ASP A 99 -29.47 29.35 63.01
C ASP A 99 -29.53 27.96 62.34
N CYS A 100 -28.60 27.05 62.63
CA CYS A 100 -28.73 25.65 62.26
C CYS A 100 -29.73 24.99 63.22
N ASP A 101 -30.99 25.40 63.13
CA ASP A 101 -32.15 24.79 63.79
C ASP A 101 -32.41 23.34 63.33
N GLY A 102 -31.51 22.77 62.51
CA GLY A 102 -31.51 21.38 62.11
C GLY A 102 -32.89 20.96 61.64
N ASN A 103 -33.43 21.63 60.61
CA ASN A 103 -34.81 21.45 60.19
C ASN A 103 -35.08 19.99 59.79
N VAL A 104 -35.52 19.21 60.77
CA VAL A 104 -35.68 17.77 60.67
C VAL A 104 -36.75 17.43 59.62
N GLU A 105 -37.78 18.26 59.49
CA GLU A 105 -38.83 18.10 58.49
C GLU A 105 -38.28 18.20 57.06
N VAL A 106 -37.36 19.14 56.81
CA VAL A 106 -36.69 19.26 55.50
C VAL A 106 -35.82 18.05 55.21
N VAL A 107 -35.08 17.54 56.21
CA VAL A 107 -34.26 16.34 56.05
C VAL A 107 -35.11 15.11 55.76
N VAL A 108 -36.22 14.92 56.48
CA VAL A 108 -37.17 13.81 56.26
C VAL A 108 -37.78 13.91 54.86
N THR A 109 -38.24 15.10 54.45
CA THR A 109 -38.83 15.31 53.13
C THR A 109 -37.82 15.04 52.00
N ALA A 110 -36.58 15.50 52.14
CA ALA A 110 -35.52 15.22 51.18
C ALA A 110 -35.17 13.71 51.13
N THR A 111 -35.19 13.04 52.29
CA THR A 111 -34.94 11.60 52.40
C THR A 111 -36.04 10.78 51.71
N ASP A 112 -37.32 11.17 51.86
CA ASP A 112 -38.45 10.54 51.18
C ASP A 112 -38.36 10.72 49.65
N ALA A 113 -37.96 11.91 49.19
CA ALA A 113 -37.75 12.20 47.78
C ALA A 113 -36.61 11.35 47.18
N GLU A 114 -35.45 11.28 47.85
CA GLU A 114 -34.32 10.46 47.38
C GLU A 114 -34.65 8.96 47.43
N THR A 115 -35.39 8.51 48.45
CA THR A 115 -35.88 7.12 48.52
C THR A 115 -36.75 6.77 47.32
N SER A 116 -37.65 7.67 46.94
CA SER A 116 -38.53 7.50 45.78
C SER A 116 -37.73 7.42 44.48
N LYS A 117 -36.69 8.27 44.35
CA LYS A 117 -35.77 8.27 43.20
C LYS A 117 -34.95 6.98 43.11
N ILE A 118 -34.36 6.51 44.21
CA ILE A 118 -33.57 5.26 44.21
C ILE A 118 -34.46 4.05 43.90
N ARG A 119 -35.70 4.00 44.40
CA ARG A 119 -36.66 2.94 44.04
C ARG A 119 -36.98 2.92 42.55
N LEU A 120 -37.14 4.09 41.92
CA LEU A 120 -37.34 4.18 40.47
C LEU A 120 -36.13 3.65 39.72
N LEU A 121 -34.92 4.11 40.07
CA LEU A 121 -33.67 3.65 39.45
C LEU A 121 -33.47 2.14 39.63
N ALA A 122 -33.80 1.57 40.79
CA ALA A 122 -33.72 0.14 41.04
C ALA A 122 -34.70 -0.66 40.15
N LYS A 123 -35.91 -0.12 39.90
CA LYS A 123 -36.87 -0.73 38.98
C LYS A 123 -36.36 -0.71 37.53
N GLU A 124 -35.85 0.42 37.07
CA GLU A 124 -35.28 0.58 35.71
C GLU A 124 -34.06 -0.33 35.52
N LEU A 125 -33.22 -0.46 36.56
CA LEU A 125 -32.10 -1.39 36.57
C LEU A 125 -32.58 -2.85 36.41
N GLN A 126 -33.62 -3.26 37.14
CA GLN A 126 -34.17 -4.61 37.04
C GLN A 126 -34.73 -4.88 35.64
N GLU A 127 -35.46 -3.93 35.04
CA GLU A 127 -35.96 -4.05 33.67
C GLU A 127 -34.81 -4.23 32.66
N THR A 128 -33.71 -3.52 32.86
CA THR A 128 -32.50 -3.65 32.01
C THR A 128 -31.83 -5.02 32.20
N VAL A 129 -31.75 -5.51 33.44
CA VAL A 129 -31.21 -6.84 33.76
C VAL A 129 -32.05 -7.93 33.11
N ASP A 130 -33.37 -7.82 33.14
CA ASP A 130 -34.28 -8.79 32.52
C ASP A 130 -34.08 -8.84 31.00
N GLN A 131 -33.96 -7.68 30.35
CA GLN A 131 -33.68 -7.58 28.90
C GLN A 131 -32.34 -8.22 28.52
N LEU A 132 -31.28 -7.98 29.31
CA LEU A 132 -29.96 -8.56 29.06
C LEU A 132 -29.97 -10.09 29.25
N ASN A 133 -30.72 -10.60 30.22
CA ASN A 133 -30.87 -12.04 30.41
C ASN A 133 -31.64 -12.70 29.26
N GLU A 134 -32.68 -12.05 28.74
CA GLU A 134 -33.41 -12.52 27.56
C GLU A 134 -32.49 -12.56 26.33
N GLU A 135 -31.74 -11.48 26.08
CA GLU A 135 -30.76 -11.43 24.99
C GLU A 135 -29.70 -12.54 25.11
N SER A 136 -29.15 -12.77 26.31
CA SER A 136 -28.19 -13.86 26.53
C SER A 136 -28.81 -15.24 26.27
N ALA A 137 -30.09 -15.44 26.61
CA ALA A 137 -30.77 -16.71 26.37
C ALA A 137 -31.02 -16.95 24.88
N GLU A 138 -31.37 -15.91 24.12
CA GLU A 138 -31.53 -15.97 22.66
C GLU A 138 -30.19 -16.29 21.95
N LEU A 139 -29.10 -15.67 22.39
CA LEU A 139 -27.76 -15.94 21.87
C LEU A 139 -27.35 -17.40 22.14
N GLU A 140 -27.59 -17.91 23.34
CA GLU A 140 -27.34 -19.32 23.67
C GLU A 140 -28.20 -20.29 22.87
N ALA A 141 -29.47 -19.94 22.62
CA ALA A 141 -30.37 -20.79 21.85
C ALA A 141 -29.99 -20.85 20.36
N SER A 142 -29.47 -19.75 19.79
CA SER A 142 -29.11 -19.65 18.37
C SER A 142 -27.73 -20.22 18.03
N LYS A 143 -26.79 -20.19 18.98
CA LYS A 143 -25.40 -20.63 18.80
C LYS A 143 -25.24 -22.08 18.29
N PRO A 144 -25.96 -23.10 18.80
CA PRO A 144 -25.85 -24.47 18.29
C PRO A 144 -26.19 -24.58 16.80
N GLY A 145 -27.21 -23.84 16.33
CA GLY A 145 -27.59 -23.82 14.92
C GLY A 145 -26.50 -23.21 14.04
N LEU A 146 -25.85 -22.13 14.49
CA LEU A 146 -24.71 -21.54 13.79
C LEU A 146 -23.51 -22.49 13.74
N GLN A 147 -23.24 -23.24 14.82
CA GLN A 147 -22.17 -24.24 14.87
C GLN A 147 -22.44 -25.43 13.95
N GLU A 148 -23.68 -25.89 13.86
CA GLU A 148 -24.08 -26.94 12.91
C GLU A 148 -23.86 -26.47 11.47
N GLN A 149 -24.29 -25.26 11.13
CA GLN A 149 -24.07 -24.68 9.80
C GLN A 149 -22.58 -24.48 9.49
N PHE A 150 -21.79 -24.03 10.46
CA PHE A 150 -20.34 -23.90 10.32
C PHE A 150 -19.69 -25.26 10.01
N THR A 151 -19.99 -26.29 10.79
CA THR A 151 -19.44 -27.64 10.58
C THR A 151 -19.89 -28.25 9.25
N ALA A 152 -21.15 -28.04 8.84
CA ALA A 152 -21.65 -28.44 7.54
C ALA A 152 -20.84 -27.80 6.39
N THR A 153 -20.54 -26.49 6.48
CA THR A 153 -19.70 -25.81 5.48
C THR A 153 -18.25 -26.31 5.46
N GLU A 154 -17.68 -26.74 6.59
CA GLU A 154 -16.36 -27.36 6.63
C GLU A 154 -16.34 -28.71 5.90
N VAL A 155 -17.38 -29.53 6.10
CA VAL A 155 -17.56 -30.78 5.37
C VAL A 155 -17.71 -30.52 3.86
N GLU A 156 -18.53 -29.55 3.45
CA GLU A 156 -18.67 -29.15 2.04
C GLU A 156 -17.34 -28.73 1.41
N LEU A 157 -16.55 -27.89 2.09
CA LEU A 157 -15.22 -27.46 1.62
C LEU A 157 -14.25 -28.63 1.51
N SER A 158 -14.24 -29.53 2.49
CA SER A 158 -13.37 -30.71 2.48
C SER A 158 -13.64 -31.62 1.28
N ARG A 159 -14.90 -31.69 0.83
CA ARG A 159 -15.32 -32.47 -0.34
C ARG A 159 -14.90 -31.85 -1.67
N ILE A 160 -15.02 -30.53 -1.82
CA ILE A 160 -14.77 -29.83 -3.10
C ILE A 160 -13.27 -29.52 -3.31
N THR A 161 -12.52 -29.33 -2.22
CA THR A 161 -11.10 -28.93 -2.29
C THR A 161 -10.25 -29.88 -3.16
N PRO A 162 -10.33 -31.22 -3.03
CA PRO A 162 -9.55 -32.14 -3.86
C PRO A 162 -9.91 -32.02 -5.35
N THR A 163 -11.20 -31.92 -5.67
CA THR A 163 -11.68 -31.78 -7.06
C THR A 163 -11.20 -30.48 -7.69
N LEU A 164 -11.24 -29.37 -6.94
CA LEU A 164 -10.74 -28.08 -7.41
C LEU A 164 -9.22 -28.11 -7.65
N GLN A 165 -8.46 -28.73 -6.74
CA GLN A 165 -7.00 -28.90 -6.92
C GLN A 165 -6.69 -29.75 -8.15
N GLY A 166 -7.43 -30.84 -8.36
CA GLY A 166 -7.30 -31.69 -9.54
C GLY A 166 -7.57 -30.93 -10.83
N GLN A 167 -8.68 -30.19 -10.93
CA GLN A 167 -8.99 -29.40 -12.11
C GLN A 167 -7.97 -28.28 -12.38
N ARG A 168 -7.44 -27.63 -11.33
CA ARG A 168 -6.36 -26.65 -11.48
C ARG A 168 -5.11 -27.27 -12.10
N ALA A 169 -4.71 -28.45 -11.62
CA ALA A 169 -3.56 -29.18 -12.16
C ALA A 169 -3.77 -29.54 -13.66
N THR A 170 -4.93 -30.10 -14.00
CA THR A 170 -5.29 -30.43 -15.39
C THR A 170 -5.31 -29.20 -16.30
N TYR A 171 -5.89 -28.10 -15.83
CA TYR A 171 -5.95 -26.85 -16.59
C TYR A 171 -4.56 -26.25 -16.84
N LEU A 172 -3.67 -26.30 -15.85
CA LEU A 172 -2.28 -25.90 -15.99
C LEU A 172 -1.55 -26.75 -17.03
N GLU A 173 -1.68 -28.07 -16.97
CA GLU A 173 -1.07 -28.99 -17.94
C GLU A 173 -1.53 -28.68 -19.37
N PHE A 174 -2.84 -28.47 -19.59
CA PHE A 174 -3.35 -28.11 -20.92
C PHE A 174 -2.88 -26.74 -21.39
N THR A 175 -2.74 -25.78 -20.49
CA THR A 175 -2.26 -24.43 -20.82
C THR A 175 -0.78 -24.46 -21.20
N GLU A 176 0.05 -25.20 -20.48
CA GLU A 176 1.46 -25.44 -20.81
C GLU A 176 1.60 -26.11 -22.18
N LYS A 177 0.83 -27.18 -22.41
CA LYS A 177 0.84 -27.91 -23.68
C LYS A 177 0.42 -27.03 -24.85
N ARG A 178 -0.63 -26.21 -24.70
CA ARG A 178 -1.03 -25.23 -25.71
C ARG A 178 0.09 -24.25 -26.00
N THR A 179 0.75 -23.74 -24.96
CA THR A 179 1.83 -22.76 -25.10
C THR A 179 3.02 -23.36 -25.86
N SER A 180 3.42 -24.59 -25.51
CA SER A 180 4.46 -25.34 -26.21
C SER A 180 4.13 -25.57 -27.69
N VAL A 181 2.91 -26.03 -28.00
CA VAL A 181 2.46 -26.26 -29.39
C VAL A 181 2.41 -24.94 -30.18
N THR A 182 1.92 -23.87 -29.57
CA THR A 182 1.85 -22.55 -30.22
C THR A 182 3.25 -22.02 -30.52
N ALA A 183 4.20 -22.19 -29.59
CA ALA A 183 5.60 -21.85 -29.82
C ALA A 183 6.20 -22.66 -30.97
N ALA A 184 5.98 -23.98 -31.01
CA ALA A 184 6.44 -24.82 -32.12
C ALA A 184 5.85 -24.38 -33.47
N ILE A 185 4.56 -24.07 -33.53
CA ILE A 185 3.91 -23.53 -34.75
C ILE A 185 4.56 -22.22 -35.19
N SER A 186 4.81 -21.29 -34.25
CA SER A 186 5.46 -20.01 -34.57
C SER A 186 6.88 -20.20 -35.11
N LEU A 187 7.63 -21.18 -34.59
CA LEU A 187 8.96 -21.55 -35.10
C LEU A 187 8.86 -22.10 -36.52
N PHE A 188 7.92 -23.01 -36.80
CA PHE A 188 7.71 -23.52 -38.16
C PHE A 188 7.33 -22.41 -39.15
N GLN A 189 6.46 -21.48 -38.75
CA GLN A 189 6.12 -20.31 -39.57
C GLN A 189 7.34 -19.43 -39.83
N THR A 190 8.19 -19.21 -38.83
CA THR A 190 9.43 -18.44 -38.97
C THR A 190 10.42 -19.14 -39.90
N ILE A 191 10.60 -20.46 -39.78
CA ILE A 191 11.45 -21.24 -40.69
C ILE A 191 10.93 -21.14 -42.12
N SER A 192 9.63 -21.31 -42.33
CA SER A 192 9.01 -21.20 -43.65
C SER A 192 9.19 -19.81 -44.28
N ASP A 193 9.06 -18.74 -43.50
CA ASP A 193 9.30 -17.36 -43.97
C ASP A 193 10.78 -17.15 -44.34
N LEU A 194 11.71 -17.63 -43.51
CA LEU A 194 13.14 -17.56 -43.79
C LEU A 194 13.54 -18.38 -45.02
N GLU A 195 12.98 -19.57 -45.20
CA GLU A 195 13.19 -20.41 -46.39
C GLU A 195 12.66 -19.72 -47.65
N GLN A 196 11.48 -19.09 -47.57
CA GLN A 196 10.94 -18.31 -48.68
C GLN A 196 11.86 -17.14 -49.04
N ARG A 197 12.29 -16.33 -48.07
CA ARG A 197 13.22 -15.21 -48.29
C ARG A 197 14.54 -15.68 -48.87
N LYS A 198 15.08 -16.80 -48.37
CA LYS A 198 16.30 -17.41 -48.93
C LYS A 198 16.11 -17.78 -50.40
N ALA A 199 15.00 -18.43 -50.75
CA ALA A 199 14.70 -18.81 -52.13
C ALA A 199 14.49 -17.59 -53.05
N GLU A 200 13.95 -16.49 -52.53
CA GLU A 200 13.85 -15.21 -53.24
C GLU A 200 15.24 -14.63 -53.53
N PHE A 201 16.14 -14.61 -52.54
CA PHE A 201 17.54 -14.18 -52.73
C PHE A 201 18.34 -15.08 -53.68
N GLU A 202 18.10 -16.39 -53.68
CA GLU A 202 18.79 -17.35 -54.57
C GLU A 202 18.28 -17.28 -56.03
N LYS A 203 17.07 -16.76 -56.26
CA LYS A 203 16.46 -16.62 -57.60
C LYS A 203 16.78 -15.30 -58.29
N GLU A 204 17.30 -14.29 -57.60
CA GLU A 204 17.85 -13.11 -58.26
C GLU A 204 19.08 -13.52 -59.09
N PRO A 205 19.05 -13.39 -60.44
CA PRO A 205 20.20 -13.74 -61.25
C PRO A 205 21.37 -12.82 -60.88
N SER A 206 22.55 -13.40 -60.73
CA SER A 206 23.81 -12.67 -60.73
C SER A 206 24.07 -12.09 -62.13
N GLU A 207 23.35 -11.02 -62.48
CA GLU A 207 23.79 -10.16 -63.58
C GLU A 207 25.19 -9.61 -63.25
N PRO A 208 26.12 -9.56 -64.23
CA PRO A 208 27.43 -8.98 -64.01
C PRO A 208 27.23 -7.50 -63.71
N LYS A 209 27.34 -7.14 -62.42
CA LYS A 209 27.21 -5.78 -61.92
C LYS A 209 28.23 -4.87 -62.60
N ALA A 210 27.80 -4.23 -63.67
CA ALA A 210 28.30 -2.92 -64.05
C ALA A 210 28.05 -1.98 -62.86
N SER A 211 29.14 -1.58 -62.21
CA SER A 211 29.23 -0.42 -61.31
C SER A 211 28.07 -0.18 -60.34
N SER A 212 27.58 -1.18 -59.62
CA SER A 212 26.84 -0.91 -58.38
C SER A 212 27.88 -0.72 -57.28
N ALA A 213 28.01 0.51 -56.81
CA ALA A 213 28.71 0.83 -55.58
C ALA A 213 28.40 -0.25 -54.54
N GLN A 214 29.46 -0.88 -54.02
CA GLN A 214 29.44 -1.54 -52.73
C GLN A 214 28.65 -0.64 -51.77
N PRO A 215 27.75 -1.14 -50.90
CA PRO A 215 27.26 -0.30 -49.80
C PRO A 215 28.52 0.24 -49.12
N ALA A 216 28.68 1.56 -49.16
CA ALA A 216 29.96 2.19 -48.91
C ALA A 216 30.59 1.61 -47.64
N SER A 217 31.79 1.10 -47.82
CA SER A 217 32.74 0.73 -46.79
C SER A 217 32.82 1.81 -45.69
N GLY A 218 32.09 1.61 -44.59
CA GLY A 218 32.15 2.45 -43.39
C GLY A 218 31.62 3.88 -43.57
N LEU A 219 31.29 4.53 -42.44
CA LEU A 219 31.02 5.96 -42.40
C LEU A 219 32.27 6.72 -42.90
N SER A 220 32.06 7.78 -43.69
CA SER A 220 33.16 8.64 -44.14
C SER A 220 33.86 9.31 -42.95
N GLU A 221 35.16 9.57 -43.07
CA GLU A 221 35.94 10.23 -42.01
C GLU A 221 35.29 11.57 -41.61
N SER A 222 34.81 12.34 -42.59
CA SER A 222 34.13 13.61 -42.33
C SER A 222 32.87 13.46 -41.47
N VAL A 223 32.09 12.39 -41.65
CA VAL A 223 30.90 12.14 -40.83
C VAL A 223 31.30 11.73 -39.42
N LEU A 224 32.33 10.89 -39.29
CA LEU A 224 32.85 10.47 -37.99
C LEU A 224 33.46 11.65 -37.21
N ASP A 225 34.17 12.55 -37.88
CA ASP A 225 34.74 13.76 -37.30
C ASP A 225 33.65 14.71 -36.84
N GLN A 226 32.64 14.99 -37.67
CA GLN A 226 31.51 15.84 -37.30
C GLN A 226 30.73 15.26 -36.11
N PHE A 227 30.51 13.95 -36.09
CA PHE A 227 29.83 13.29 -34.98
C PHE A 227 30.68 13.28 -33.69
N SER A 228 31.99 13.07 -33.81
CA SER A 228 32.92 13.12 -32.68
C SER A 228 32.99 14.50 -32.06
N GLU A 229 32.96 15.55 -32.89
CA GLU A 229 32.90 16.93 -32.45
C GLU A 229 31.59 17.24 -31.72
N HIS A 230 30.47 16.72 -32.23
CA HIS A 230 29.18 16.84 -31.58
C HIS A 230 29.18 16.20 -30.18
N MET A 231 29.74 14.99 -30.06
CA MET A 231 29.92 14.32 -28.78
C MET A 231 30.87 15.08 -27.84
N ARG A 232 31.92 15.71 -28.38
CA ARG A 232 32.85 16.55 -27.61
C ARG A 232 32.13 17.73 -26.97
N LEU A 233 31.33 18.46 -27.75
CA LEU A 233 30.57 19.63 -27.28
C LEU A 233 29.54 19.24 -26.21
N LEU A 234 28.84 18.13 -26.41
CA LEU A 234 27.89 17.62 -25.43
C LEU A 234 28.58 17.25 -24.11
N LEU A 235 29.70 16.52 -24.17
CA LEU A 235 30.46 16.16 -22.98
C LEU A 235 31.02 17.41 -22.26
N GLN A 236 31.42 18.44 -23.00
CA GLN A 236 31.81 19.73 -22.41
C GLN A 236 30.65 20.43 -21.72
N ALA A 237 29.45 20.40 -22.31
CA ALA A 237 28.26 21.00 -21.71
C ALA A 237 27.87 20.30 -20.39
N TRP A 238 28.11 18.99 -20.28
CA TRP A 238 27.93 18.24 -19.03
C TRP A 238 29.08 18.43 -18.03
N LYS A 239 30.08 19.26 -18.33
CA LYS A 239 31.34 19.37 -17.55
C LYS A 239 32.00 18.00 -17.31
N PHE A 240 31.95 17.10 -18.30
CA PHE A 240 32.67 15.83 -18.20
C PHE A 240 34.19 16.09 -18.16
N PRO A 241 34.95 15.40 -17.29
CA PRO A 241 36.38 15.64 -17.15
C PRO A 241 37.16 15.16 -18.37
N GLU A 242 38.29 15.81 -18.66
CA GLU A 242 39.18 15.44 -19.76
C GLU A 242 38.43 15.38 -21.12
N THR A 243 37.78 16.46 -21.55
CA THR A 243 36.99 16.53 -22.81
C THR A 243 37.69 17.28 -23.95
N GLU A 244 39.00 17.48 -23.85
CA GLU A 244 39.80 18.25 -24.81
C GLU A 244 39.71 17.68 -26.23
N ARG A 245 39.74 16.34 -26.37
CA ARG A 245 39.72 15.67 -27.67
C ARG A 245 38.85 14.43 -27.65
N VAL A 246 37.85 14.36 -28.52
CA VAL A 246 37.02 13.17 -28.75
C VAL A 246 37.14 12.79 -30.22
N HIS A 247 37.41 11.52 -30.50
CA HIS A 247 37.38 10.98 -31.85
C HIS A 247 36.92 9.53 -31.86
N PHE A 248 36.39 9.09 -32.99
CA PHE A 248 35.97 7.71 -33.20
C PHE A 248 37.13 6.88 -33.76
N ASP A 249 37.51 5.81 -33.06
CA ASP A 249 38.50 4.84 -33.55
C ASP A 249 37.79 3.79 -34.42
N ARG A 250 38.09 3.77 -35.72
CA ARG A 250 37.46 2.85 -36.69
C ARG A 250 37.86 1.39 -36.47
N THR A 251 39.03 1.13 -35.90
CA THR A 251 39.53 -0.21 -35.62
C THR A 251 38.84 -0.76 -34.39
N ALA A 252 38.82 0.02 -33.31
CA ALA A 252 38.15 -0.35 -32.06
C ALA A 252 36.62 -0.26 -32.14
N LYS A 253 36.09 0.50 -33.11
CA LYS A 253 34.67 0.85 -33.27
C LYS A 253 34.06 1.49 -32.02
N ASP A 254 34.85 2.31 -31.33
CA ASP A 254 34.46 3.02 -30.12
C ASP A 254 35.16 4.38 -30.06
N PHE A 255 34.74 5.23 -29.13
CA PHE A 255 35.33 6.56 -28.93
C PHE A 255 36.59 6.51 -28.08
N VAL A 256 37.52 7.40 -28.40
CA VAL A 256 38.68 7.73 -27.56
C VAL A 256 38.49 9.17 -27.07
N ILE A 257 38.48 9.35 -25.75
CA ILE A 257 38.20 10.61 -25.06
C ILE A 257 39.46 11.03 -24.29
N SER A 258 40.09 12.10 -24.74
CA SER A 258 41.37 12.65 -24.28
C SER A 258 42.45 11.59 -24.16
N GLY A 259 42.65 10.84 -25.24
CA GLY A 259 43.67 9.80 -25.35
C GLY A 259 43.34 8.47 -24.66
N LYS A 260 42.26 8.39 -23.86
CA LYS A 260 41.83 7.16 -23.19
C LYS A 260 40.66 6.51 -23.96
N PRO A 261 40.76 5.23 -24.40
CA PRO A 261 39.63 4.51 -24.97
C PRO A 261 38.44 4.51 -24.00
N ARG A 262 37.23 4.78 -24.48
CA ARG A 262 36.03 4.84 -23.63
C ARG A 262 35.86 3.56 -22.82
N GLY A 263 36.06 2.40 -23.43
CA GLY A 263 35.94 1.08 -22.80
C GLY A 263 36.90 0.82 -21.62
N SER A 264 38.04 1.53 -21.52
CA SER A 264 39.01 1.37 -20.43
C SER A 264 38.70 2.22 -19.19
N ARG A 265 37.69 3.11 -19.26
CA ARG A 265 37.26 3.92 -18.11
C ARG A 265 36.39 3.10 -17.14
N GLY A 266 36.24 3.59 -15.90
CA GLY A 266 35.41 2.99 -14.86
C GLY A 266 33.92 2.87 -15.26
N LYS A 267 33.17 2.01 -14.58
CA LYS A 267 31.76 1.71 -14.90
C LYS A 267 30.88 2.96 -15.00
N GLY A 268 31.03 3.92 -14.09
CA GLY A 268 30.29 5.20 -14.11
C GLY A 268 30.61 6.05 -15.34
N MET A 269 31.90 6.28 -15.61
CA MET A 269 32.34 7.05 -16.77
C MET A 269 31.90 6.42 -18.10
N ARG A 270 31.88 5.08 -18.18
CA ARG A 270 31.36 4.36 -19.35
C ARG A 270 29.85 4.52 -19.54
N ALA A 271 29.09 4.56 -18.45
CA ALA A 271 27.63 4.76 -18.49
C ALA A 271 27.29 6.18 -18.97
N ILE A 272 27.97 7.20 -18.46
CA ILE A 272 27.77 8.59 -18.89
C ILE A 272 28.17 8.76 -20.35
N THR A 273 29.33 8.26 -20.76
CA THR A 273 29.78 8.39 -22.16
C THR A 273 28.93 7.59 -23.15
N HIS A 274 28.30 6.49 -22.72
CA HIS A 274 27.29 5.79 -23.51
C HIS A 274 26.00 6.61 -23.65
N SER A 275 25.57 7.27 -22.56
CA SER A 275 24.45 8.20 -22.60
C SER A 275 24.74 9.39 -23.52
N ALA A 276 25.95 9.94 -23.45
CA ALA A 276 26.44 11.00 -24.34
C ALA A 276 26.37 10.56 -25.80
N PHE A 277 26.78 9.34 -26.14
CA PHE A 277 26.65 8.81 -27.50
C PHE A 277 25.20 8.80 -27.99
N ASN A 278 24.26 8.27 -27.20
CA ASN A 278 22.86 8.18 -27.59
C ASN A 278 22.23 9.56 -27.80
N ILE A 279 22.52 10.52 -26.91
CA ILE A 279 22.02 11.90 -27.03
C ILE A 279 22.70 12.62 -28.20
N SER A 280 24.01 12.41 -28.40
CA SER A 280 24.72 12.95 -29.57
C SER A 280 24.13 12.41 -30.87
N LEU A 281 23.73 11.15 -30.92
CA LEU A 281 23.08 10.56 -32.10
C LEU A 281 21.69 11.15 -32.34
N LEU A 282 20.92 11.36 -31.28
CA LEU A 282 19.66 12.08 -31.34
C LEU A 282 19.90 13.48 -31.93
N GLU A 283 20.74 14.30 -31.33
CA GLU A 283 20.98 15.67 -31.80
C GLU A 283 21.63 15.73 -33.20
N PHE A 284 22.59 14.86 -33.51
CA PHE A 284 23.23 14.82 -34.82
C PHE A 284 22.25 14.46 -35.95
N THR A 285 21.37 13.50 -35.70
CA THR A 285 20.32 13.16 -36.69
C THR A 285 19.30 14.28 -36.83
N ARG A 286 19.06 15.08 -35.78
CA ARG A 286 18.26 16.31 -35.85
C ARG A 286 18.90 17.33 -36.77
N ASP A 287 20.15 17.68 -36.51
CA ASP A 287 20.85 18.75 -37.21
C ASP A 287 21.05 18.44 -38.70
N LYS A 288 21.05 17.15 -39.06
CA LYS A 288 21.21 16.67 -40.43
C LYS A 288 19.91 16.27 -41.13
N ASP A 289 18.75 16.44 -40.48
CA ASP A 289 17.44 16.02 -40.99
C ASP A 289 17.42 14.54 -41.41
N LEU A 290 18.03 13.68 -40.58
CA LEU A 290 18.10 12.25 -40.80
C LEU A 290 16.97 11.51 -40.06
N PRO A 291 16.48 10.38 -40.58
CA PRO A 291 15.46 9.59 -39.90
C PRO A 291 15.90 9.15 -38.49
N HIS A 292 15.13 9.55 -37.48
CA HIS A 292 15.28 9.13 -36.09
C HIS A 292 13.90 9.05 -35.43
N PRO A 293 13.63 8.11 -34.51
CA PRO A 293 12.34 7.99 -33.80
C PRO A 293 11.87 9.21 -33.00
N GLY A 294 12.68 10.26 -32.88
CA GLY A 294 12.36 11.48 -32.11
C GLY A 294 12.42 11.34 -30.58
N PHE A 295 12.76 10.16 -30.02
CA PHE A 295 12.89 9.98 -28.58
C PHE A 295 14.06 9.04 -28.18
N VAL A 296 14.53 9.18 -26.94
CA VAL A 296 15.54 8.32 -26.30
C VAL A 296 15.10 7.97 -24.87
N VAL A 297 15.36 6.72 -24.46
CA VAL A 297 15.17 6.27 -23.07
C VAL A 297 16.53 5.90 -22.48
N LEU A 298 16.87 6.50 -21.33
CA LEU A 298 18.08 6.24 -20.57
C LEU A 298 17.71 5.53 -19.26
N ASP A 299 18.16 4.29 -19.10
CA ASP A 299 17.98 3.53 -17.86
C ASP A 299 19.25 3.64 -17.01
N THR A 300 19.11 4.33 -15.88
CA THR A 300 20.12 4.41 -14.82
C THR A 300 21.47 4.97 -15.32
N PRO A 301 21.50 6.13 -16.02
CA PRO A 301 22.72 6.67 -16.62
C PRO A 301 23.76 7.14 -15.58
N LEU A 302 23.34 7.49 -14.36
CA LEU A 302 24.17 8.18 -13.36
C LEU A 302 24.45 7.35 -12.10
N LEU A 303 23.74 6.24 -11.85
CA LEU A 303 23.92 5.43 -10.61
C LEU A 303 25.35 4.95 -10.38
N ALA A 304 26.05 4.54 -11.45
CA ALA A 304 27.41 4.03 -11.34
C ALA A 304 28.46 5.15 -11.25
N TYR A 305 28.05 6.41 -11.41
CA TYR A 305 28.88 7.59 -11.23
C TYR A 305 28.77 8.06 -9.79
N ARG A 306 29.88 7.93 -9.05
CA ARG A 306 30.07 8.50 -7.72
C ARG A 306 31.15 9.57 -7.83
N GLU A 307 30.91 10.70 -7.20
CA GLU A 307 31.96 11.70 -6.96
C GLU A 307 33.07 11.05 -6.11
N PRO A 308 34.36 11.22 -6.46
CA PRO A 308 35.45 10.68 -5.66
C PRO A 308 35.48 11.34 -4.27
N GLU A 309 35.62 10.53 -3.21
CA GLU A 309 35.71 11.01 -1.81
C GLU A 309 37.15 11.38 -1.36
N HIS A 310 38.15 11.40 -2.27
CA HIS A 310 39.57 11.59 -1.90
C HIS A 310 40.33 12.64 -2.74
N ASP A 311 41.10 13.47 -2.03
CA ASP A 311 41.94 14.62 -2.47
C ASP A 311 43.17 14.29 -3.34
N GLU A 312 43.30 13.09 -3.93
CA GLU A 312 44.48 12.74 -4.76
C GLU A 312 44.17 12.58 -6.26
N ASP A 313 42.91 12.69 -6.67
CA ASP A 313 42.51 12.91 -8.07
C ASP A 313 41.60 14.14 -8.10
N ASP A 314 42.17 15.30 -8.45
CA ASP A 314 41.55 16.63 -8.49
C ASP A 314 40.40 16.73 -9.53
N LEU A 315 39.27 16.09 -9.22
CA LEU A 315 38.02 16.09 -10.00
C LEU A 315 36.78 16.23 -9.10
N SER A 316 36.95 16.77 -7.89
CA SER A 316 35.90 17.02 -6.89
C SER A 316 34.92 18.15 -7.25
N GLU A 317 35.11 18.84 -8.38
CA GLU A 317 34.26 19.96 -8.84
C GLU A 317 33.48 19.68 -10.13
N THR A 318 33.03 18.44 -10.37
CA THR A 318 32.13 18.21 -11.51
C THR A 318 30.69 18.14 -11.06
N ASP A 319 29.97 19.27 -11.17
CA ASP A 319 28.50 19.41 -11.14
C ASP A 319 27.81 18.62 -12.28
N LEU A 320 28.41 17.53 -12.75
CA LEU A 320 28.06 16.80 -13.96
C LEU A 320 26.62 16.33 -13.91
N ARG A 321 26.16 15.86 -12.75
CA ARG A 321 24.77 15.39 -12.58
C ARG A 321 23.78 16.51 -12.85
N ASP A 322 23.99 17.68 -12.26
CA ASP A 322 23.08 18.82 -12.44
C ASP A 322 23.14 19.36 -13.87
N HIS A 323 24.33 19.46 -14.46
CA HIS A 323 24.50 19.90 -15.85
C HIS A 323 23.90 18.90 -16.85
N PHE A 324 24.01 17.60 -16.57
CA PHE A 324 23.37 16.55 -17.36
C PHE A 324 21.86 16.72 -17.40
N TYR A 325 21.21 16.87 -16.23
CA TYR A 325 19.77 17.09 -16.18
C TYR A 325 19.37 18.44 -16.76
N GLU A 326 20.11 19.51 -16.48
CA GLU A 326 19.85 20.84 -17.03
C GLU A 326 19.93 20.84 -18.56
N TYR A 327 20.98 20.27 -19.12
CA TYR A 327 21.17 20.16 -20.57
C TYR A 327 20.00 19.44 -21.23
N LEU A 328 19.64 18.25 -20.72
CA LEU A 328 18.57 17.43 -21.32
C LEU A 328 17.18 18.04 -21.15
N SER A 329 16.96 18.89 -20.15
CA SER A 329 15.66 19.55 -19.94
C SER A 329 15.33 20.61 -20.98
N ARG A 330 16.30 21.01 -21.82
CA ARG A 330 16.15 22.07 -22.83
C ARG A 330 15.60 21.57 -24.17
N HIS A 331 15.51 20.26 -24.39
CA HIS A 331 14.94 19.71 -25.63
C HIS A 331 13.42 19.94 -25.69
N ASP A 332 12.95 20.57 -26.76
CA ASP A 332 11.54 20.93 -26.98
C ASP A 332 10.90 20.18 -28.15
N ASP A 333 11.69 19.78 -29.16
CA ASP A 333 11.24 19.07 -30.36
C ASP A 333 11.39 17.54 -30.28
N ARG A 334 12.00 17.02 -29.21
CA ARG A 334 12.35 15.61 -29.01
C ARG A 334 12.16 15.21 -27.55
N GLN A 335 11.89 13.91 -27.32
CA GLN A 335 11.62 13.41 -25.98
C GLN A 335 12.81 12.62 -25.41
N VAL A 336 13.27 13.01 -24.22
CA VAL A 336 14.26 12.24 -23.46
C VAL A 336 13.62 11.76 -22.17
N ILE A 337 13.57 10.44 -21.98
CA ILE A 337 13.03 9.80 -20.78
C ILE A 337 14.18 9.21 -19.98
N ILE A 338 14.33 9.64 -18.73
CA ILE A 338 15.39 9.16 -17.83
C ILE A 338 14.74 8.41 -16.69
N LEU A 339 15.18 7.17 -16.46
CA LEU A 339 14.81 6.37 -15.30
C LEU A 339 16.03 6.30 -14.40
N GLU A 340 15.91 6.73 -13.14
CA GLU A 340 17.04 6.75 -12.21
C GLU A 340 16.56 6.35 -10.81
N ASN A 341 17.45 5.70 -10.06
CA ASN A 341 17.16 5.22 -8.70
C ASN A 341 17.81 6.09 -7.62
N ASP A 342 18.73 6.98 -8.01
CA ASP A 342 19.34 7.93 -7.09
C ASP A 342 18.46 9.17 -6.86
N THR A 343 18.61 9.82 -5.71
CA THR A 343 17.87 11.05 -5.39
C THR A 343 18.60 12.24 -6.02
N PRO A 344 18.00 12.94 -7.01
CA PRO A 344 18.66 14.07 -7.64
C PRO A 344 18.61 15.32 -6.73
N SER A 345 19.33 16.38 -7.10
CA SER A 345 19.34 17.66 -6.37
C SER A 345 17.94 18.29 -6.28
N GLU A 346 17.72 19.16 -5.28
CA GLU A 346 16.45 19.87 -5.12
C GLU A 346 16.05 20.67 -6.38
N ALA A 347 17.03 21.21 -7.10
CA ALA A 347 16.83 21.94 -8.34
C ALA A 347 16.23 21.07 -9.46
N VAL A 348 16.59 19.78 -9.50
CA VAL A 348 16.03 18.81 -10.46
C VAL A 348 14.67 18.31 -9.99
N LEU A 349 14.49 18.09 -8.68
CA LEU A 349 13.20 17.70 -8.09
C LEU A 349 12.11 18.76 -8.28
N ALA A 350 12.46 20.04 -8.27
CA ALA A 350 11.53 21.15 -8.44
C ALA A 350 10.98 21.29 -9.87
N ARG A 351 11.52 20.56 -10.86
CA ARG A 351 11.12 20.67 -12.26
C ARG A 351 9.81 19.93 -12.52
N SER A 352 8.96 20.51 -13.38
CA SER A 352 7.68 19.90 -13.76
C SER A 352 7.81 18.59 -14.53
N GLN A 353 8.96 18.35 -15.19
CA GLN A 353 9.24 17.08 -15.89
C GLN A 353 9.69 15.95 -14.95
N THR A 354 9.93 16.24 -13.67
CA THR A 354 10.44 15.26 -12.71
C THR A 354 9.28 14.60 -11.95
N ILE A 355 9.23 13.27 -11.98
CA ILE A 355 8.29 12.47 -11.19
C ILE A 355 9.09 11.63 -10.21
N PHE A 356 9.06 12.02 -8.94
CA PHE A 356 9.77 11.30 -7.88
C PHE A 356 8.87 10.26 -7.22
N PHE A 357 9.39 9.04 -7.06
CA PHE A 357 8.69 7.92 -6.43
C PHE A 357 9.31 7.61 -5.08
N THR A 358 8.55 7.82 -4.00
CA THR A 358 9.08 7.82 -2.62
C THR A 358 9.06 6.46 -1.94
N LYS A 359 8.22 5.52 -2.42
CA LYS A 359 7.86 4.29 -1.71
C LYS A 359 7.33 4.53 -0.28
N ASN A 360 6.85 5.74 0.01
CA ASN A 360 6.29 6.15 1.29
C ASN A 360 4.83 6.55 1.11
N ASP A 361 3.92 5.88 1.81
CA ASP A 361 2.48 6.12 1.71
C ASP A 361 2.05 7.51 2.23
N GLN A 362 2.92 8.19 2.99
CA GLN A 362 2.65 9.49 3.62
C GLN A 362 3.29 10.67 2.87
N LEU A 363 4.15 10.42 1.88
CA LEU A 363 4.94 11.46 1.21
C LEU A 363 4.93 11.24 -0.31
N GLY A 364 4.44 12.23 -1.06
CA GLY A 364 4.52 12.25 -2.51
C GLY A 364 3.84 11.06 -3.19
N ARG A 365 4.39 10.62 -4.34
CA ARG A 365 3.88 9.48 -5.10
C ARG A 365 4.59 8.20 -4.66
N TYR A 366 3.85 7.20 -4.17
CA TYR A 366 4.42 5.94 -3.68
C TYR A 366 5.24 5.18 -4.75
N GLY A 367 4.71 5.04 -5.95
CA GLY A 367 5.34 4.32 -7.05
C GLY A 367 4.70 4.64 -8.39
N LEU A 368 5.21 4.03 -9.47
CA LEU A 368 4.65 4.22 -10.82
C LEU A 368 3.17 3.79 -10.85
N PHE A 369 2.87 2.64 -10.24
CA PHE A 369 1.51 2.14 -10.07
C PHE A 369 0.94 2.58 -8.72
N PRO A 370 -0.34 3.03 -8.68
CA PRO A 370 -1.02 3.31 -7.42
C PRO A 370 -1.20 2.01 -6.63
N ARG A 371 -1.04 2.08 -5.30
CA ARG A 371 -1.23 0.92 -4.44
C ARG A 371 -2.73 0.60 -4.35
N PRO A 372 -3.13 -0.68 -4.46
CA PRO A 372 -4.49 -1.09 -4.13
C PRO A 372 -4.81 -0.68 -2.68
N PRO A 373 -6.04 -0.24 -2.37
CA PRO A 373 -6.40 0.14 -1.01
C PRO A 373 -6.05 -1.00 -0.05
N ALA A 374 -5.42 -0.65 1.07
CA ALA A 374 -5.13 -1.63 2.11
C ALA A 374 -6.45 -2.31 2.52
N LYS A 375 -6.42 -3.64 2.62
CA LYS A 375 -7.55 -4.37 3.22
C LYS A 375 -7.72 -3.80 4.63
N ALA A 376 -8.88 -3.19 4.90
CA ALA A 376 -9.27 -2.88 6.26
C ALA A 376 -9.19 -4.18 7.05
N GLY A 377 -8.34 -4.18 8.08
CA GLY A 377 -8.12 -5.31 8.98
C GLY A 377 -9.32 -5.54 9.88
#